data_AF-Q6Z4A3-F1
#
_entry.id   AF-Q6Z4A3-F1
#
_cell.length_a   1.000
_cell.length_b   1.000
_cell.length_c   1.000
_cell.angle_alpha   90.00
_cell.angle_beta   90.00
_cell.angle_gamma   90.00
#
_symmetry.space_group_name_H-M   'P 1'
#
loop_
_entity.id
_entity.type
_entity.pdbx_description
1 polymer ?
#
loop_
_entity_poly.entity_id
_entity_poly.type
_entity_poly.pdbx_seq_one_letter_code
_entity_poly.pdbx_strand_id
1 'polypeptide(L)' 'MAYNEKIKFMTYNVWSNEHVAVYRRIQAISKLIVRHEPHVIFLQSIKLPINALKPPRGTSTNAHRPPHGNV' A
#
# COMPACT_ATOMS: atom_id res chain seq x y z
N MET A 1 17.75 -1.84 43.97
CA MET A 1 17.83 -2.67 42.74
C MET A 1 17.35 -1.80 41.59
N ALA A 2 18.26 -1.21 40.81
CA ALA A 2 17.86 -0.47 39.62
C ALA A 2 17.49 -1.50 38.55
N TYR A 3 16.20 -1.63 38.23
CA TYR A 3 15.78 -2.45 37.11
C TYR A 3 16.35 -1.81 35.84
N ASN A 4 17.21 -2.55 35.15
CA ASN A 4 17.65 -2.22 33.79
C ASN A 4 16.46 -2.42 32.84
N GLU A 5 15.43 -1.57 32.95
CA GLU A 5 14.26 -1.61 32.09
C GLU A 5 14.67 -1.23 30.67
N LYS A 6 14.81 -2.24 29.82
CA LYS A 6 15.08 -2.07 28.40
C LYS A 6 13.77 -2.02 27.64
N ILE A 7 13.48 -0.86 27.05
CA ILE A 7 12.35 -0.72 26.12
C ILE A 7 12.72 -1.37 24.78
N LYS A 8 11.79 -2.14 24.24
CA LYS A 8 11.94 -2.89 22.99
C LYS A 8 10.98 -2.32 21.95
N PHE A 9 11.56 -1.80 20.88
CA PHE A 9 10.80 -1.24 19.76
C PHE A 9 10.73 -2.23 18.60
N MET A 10 9.58 -2.31 17.95
CA MET A 10 9.40 -3.00 16.69
C MET A 10 8.85 -2.00 15.67
N THR A 11 9.45 -1.96 14.48
CA THR A 11 8.90 -1.23 13.33
C THR A 11 8.63 -2.20 12.20
N TYR A 12 7.46 -2.09 11.56
CA TYR A 12 7.07 -3.02 10.52
C TYR A 12 6.21 -2.37 9.44
N ASN A 13 6.65 -2.46 8.18
CA ASN A 13 5.85 -2.07 7.04
C ASN A 13 4.88 -3.20 6.66
N VAL A 14 3.59 -2.95 6.82
CA VAL A 14 2.50 -3.92 6.62
C VAL A 14 2.29 -4.26 5.14
N TRP A 15 2.81 -3.43 4.23
CA TRP A 15 2.74 -3.59 2.78
C TRP A 15 1.36 -4.07 2.30
N SER A 16 0.37 -3.19 2.47
CA SER A 16 -1.05 -3.42 2.23
C SER A 16 -1.45 -3.46 0.75
N ASN A 17 -0.61 -3.99 -0.15
CA ASN A 17 -1.03 -4.21 -1.54
C ASN A 17 -2.18 -5.24 -1.55
N GLU A 18 -3.39 -4.74 -1.85
CA GLU A 18 -4.66 -5.44 -1.72
C GLU A 18 -4.76 -6.70 -2.60
N HIS A 19 -3.93 -6.79 -3.64
CA HIS A 19 -3.90 -7.93 -4.56
C HIS A 19 -3.21 -9.18 -3.98
N VAL A 20 -2.56 -9.10 -2.81
CA VAL A 20 -1.74 -10.18 -2.27
C VAL A 20 -2.08 -10.49 -0.81
N ALA A 21 -2.95 -11.50 -0.61
CA ALA A 21 -3.17 -12.26 0.63
C ALA A 21 -3.03 -11.48 1.96
N VAL A 22 -3.69 -10.32 2.07
CA VAL A 22 -3.61 -9.41 3.23
C VAL A 22 -3.85 -10.15 4.55
N TYR A 23 -4.89 -10.98 4.60
CA TYR A 23 -5.25 -11.74 5.81
C TYR A 23 -4.11 -12.64 6.32
N ARG A 24 -3.48 -13.42 5.42
CA ARG A 24 -2.36 -14.31 5.79
C ARG A 24 -1.16 -13.52 6.29
N ARG A 25 -0.93 -12.35 5.70
CA ARG A 25 0.18 -11.47 6.08
C ARG A 25 -0.04 -10.86 7.45
N ILE A 26 -1.24 -10.35 7.73
CA ILE A 26 -1.59 -9.84 9.05
C ILE A 26 -1.46 -10.94 10.10
N GLN A 27 -1.93 -12.17 9.83
CA GLN A 27 -1.70 -13.30 10.72
C GLN A 27 -0.22 -13.58 10.98
N ALA A 28 0.64 -13.51 9.96
CA ALA A 28 2.08 -13.69 10.13
C ALA A 28 2.72 -12.56 10.96
N ILE A 29 2.32 -11.31 10.73
CA ILE A 29 2.78 -10.15 11.51
C ILE A 29 2.35 -10.29 12.98
N SER A 30 1.12 -10.72 13.24
CA SER A 30 0.65 -11.00 14.61
C SER A 30 1.50 -12.06 15.30
N LYS A 31 1.86 -13.15 14.61
CA LYS A 31 2.77 -14.18 15.15
C LYS A 31 4.15 -13.62 15.47
N LEU A 32 4.67 -12.70 14.65
CA LEU A 32 5.95 -12.02 14.91
C LEU A 32 5.87 -11.12 16.16
N ILE A 33 4.79 -10.36 16.32
CA ILE A 33 4.58 -9.50 17.48
C ILE A 33 4.56 -10.35 18.76
N VAL A 34 3.80 -11.45 18.76
CA VAL A 34 3.74 -12.38 19.91
C VAL A 34 5.12 -12.98 20.21
N ARG A 35 5.88 -13.39 19.17
CA ARG A 35 7.20 -13.98 19.36
C ARG A 35 8.23 -12.99 19.92
N HIS A 36 8.14 -11.73 19.53
CA HIS A 36 9.15 -10.73 19.87
C HIS A 36 8.78 -9.88 21.08
N GLU A 37 7.54 -9.91 21.56
CA GLU A 37 7.07 -9.17 22.74
C GLU A 37 7.63 -7.72 22.80
N PRO A 38 7.44 -6.90 21.75
CA PRO A 38 7.86 -5.52 21.78
C PRO A 38 7.01 -4.72 22.76
N HIS A 39 7.63 -3.74 23.41
CA HIS A 39 6.93 -2.79 24.29
C HIS A 39 6.20 -1.71 23.47
N VAL A 40 6.76 -1.35 22.31
CA VAL A 40 6.21 -0.33 21.41
C VAL A 40 6.33 -0.80 19.96
N ILE A 41 5.26 -0.61 19.19
CA ILE A 41 5.17 -1.05 17.79
C ILE A 41 4.83 0.15 16.90
N PHE A 42 5.60 0.34 15.82
CA PHE A 42 5.32 1.32 14.76
C PHE A 42 4.97 0.58 13.46
N LEU A 43 3.76 0.78 12.94
CA LEU A 43 3.30 0.17 11.69
C LEU A 43 3.24 1.19 10.56
N GLN A 44 3.81 0.86 9.40
CA GLN A 44 3.67 1.66 8.18
C GLN A 44 2.76 0.94 7.17
N SER A 45 1.89 1.70 6.49
CA SER A 45 1.08 1.20 5.37
C SER A 45 1.38 2.02 4.13
N ILE A 46 1.83 1.35 3.06
CA ILE A 46 1.86 1.93 1.72
C ILE A 46 0.45 1.76 1.14
N LYS A 47 -0.38 2.80 1.23
CA LYS A 47 -1.54 2.92 0.34
C LYS A 47 -1.00 3.38 -1.01
N LEU A 48 -1.08 2.53 -2.03
CA LEU A 48 -0.97 3.02 -3.40
C LEU A 48 -2.17 3.97 -3.61
N PRO A 49 -1.97 5.22 -4.07
CA PRO A 49 -3.10 6.05 -4.41
C PRO A 49 -3.90 5.32 -5.48
N ILE A 50 -5.22 5.19 -5.28
CA ILE A 50 -6.17 4.55 -6.22
C ILE A 50 -5.97 5.05 -7.68
N ASN A 51 -5.45 6.27 -7.84
CA ASN A 51 -5.18 6.88 -9.14
C ASN A 51 -3.89 6.42 -9.83
N ALA A 52 -2.96 5.77 -9.13
CA ALA A 52 -1.72 5.24 -9.74
C ALA A 52 -1.94 3.95 -10.55
N LEU A 53 -3.14 3.35 -10.48
CA LEU A 53 -3.55 2.20 -11.27
C LEU A 53 -4.42 2.57 -12.48
N LYS A 54 -4.72 3.86 -12.70
CA LYS A 54 -5.40 4.26 -13.94
C LYS A 54 -4.41 4.12 -15.09
N PRO A 55 -4.71 3.32 -16.13
CA PRO A 55 -3.90 3.35 -17.35
C PRO A 55 -3.86 4.79 -17.87
N PRO A 56 -2.75 5.21 -18.51
CA PRO A 56 -2.67 6.53 -19.12
C PRO A 56 -3.92 6.73 -19.98
N ARG A 57 -4.68 7.80 -19.70
CA ARG A 57 -5.86 8.16 -20.49
C ARG A 57 -5.38 8.25 -21.94
N GLY A 58 -5.80 7.30 -22.77
CA GLY A 58 -5.59 7.37 -24.20
C GLY A 58 -6.10 8.72 -24.66
N THR A 59 -5.23 9.52 -25.27
CA THR A 59 -5.62 10.73 -25.97
C THR A 59 -6.50 10.31 -27.14
N SER A 60 -7.83 10.34 -26.94
CA SER A 60 -8.78 10.33 -28.03
C SER A 60 -8.61 11.64 -28.80
N THR A 61 -7.71 11.67 -29.77
CA THR A 61 -7.66 12.71 -30.79
C THR A 61 -8.87 12.57 -31.70
N ASN A 62 -9.97 13.23 -31.33
CA ASN A 62 -11.01 13.58 -32.29
C ASN A 62 -10.51 14.78 -33.09
N ALA A 63 -10.09 14.59 -34.35
CA ALA A 63 -10.11 15.64 -35.36
C ALA A 63 -9.78 15.12 -36.77
N HIS A 64 -10.80 14.65 -37.51
CA HIS A 64 -11.00 15.08 -38.91
C HIS A 64 -12.37 14.62 -39.41
N ARG A 65 -13.33 15.55 -39.42
CA ARG A 65 -14.57 15.43 -40.20
C ARG A 65 -14.25 15.99 -41.60
N PRO A 66 -14.49 15.27 -42.71
CA PRO A 66 -14.24 15.83 -44.03
C PRO A 66 -15.28 16.92 -44.34
N PRO A 67 -14.96 17.94 -45.15
CA PRO A 67 -15.94 18.93 -45.54
C PRO A 67 -16.96 18.29 -46.49
N HIS A 68 -18.24 18.47 -46.18
CA HIS A 68 -19.30 18.22 -47.15
C HIS A 68 -19.09 19.17 -48.34
N GLY A 69 -18.74 18.62 -49.50
CA GLY A 69 -18.80 19.33 -50.76
C GLY A 69 -20.25 19.50 -51.19
N ASN A 70 -20.64 20.74 -51.48
CA ASN A 70 -21.85 21.03 -52.24
C ASN A 70 -21.67 20.52 -53.67
N VAL A 71 -22.60 19.67 -54.12
CA VAL A 71 -22.99 19.51 -55.53
C VAL A 71 -24.50 19.51 -55.57
#